data_AF-A0A923V8E9-F1
#
_entry.id   AF-A0A923V8E9-F1
#
_cell.length_a   1.000
_cell.length_b   1.000
_cell.length_c   1.000
_cell.angle_alpha   90.00
_cell.angle_beta   90.00
_cell.angle_gamma   90.00
#
_symmetry.space_group_name_H-M   'P 1'
#
loop_
_entity.id
_entity.type
_entity.pdbx_description
1 polymer ?
#
loop_
_entity_poly.entity_id
_entity_poly.type
_entity_poly.pdbx_seq_one_letter_code
_entity_poly.pdbx_strand_id
1 'polypeptide(L)' 'FDSESNVIDVYVNLLRKKVDAPFGKKLIQTVVGVGYVLKET' A
#
# COMPACT_ATOMS: atom_id res chain seq x y z
N PHE A 1 1.28 18.24 -7.94
CA PHE A 1 1.88 16.94 -7.58
C PHE A 1 1.14 16.24 -6.44
N ASP A 2 0.27 16.91 -5.66
CA ASP A 2 -0.48 16.27 -4.56
C ASP A 2 -1.74 15.48 -4.96
N SER A 3 -2.30 15.72 -6.15
CA SER A 3 -3.54 15.05 -6.58
C SER A 3 -3.35 13.58 -6.93
N GLU A 4 -2.20 13.21 -7.50
CA GLU A 4 -1.89 11.81 -7.85
C GLU A 4 -1.56 10.97 -6.61
N SER A 5 -0.93 11.57 -5.59
CA SER A 5 -0.59 10.87 -4.34
C SER A 5 -1.85 10.41 -3.59
N ASN A 6 -2.91 11.22 -3.59
CA ASN A 6 -4.20 10.84 -3.02
C ASN A 6 -4.83 9.63 -3.72
N VAL A 7 -4.67 9.53 -5.05
CA VAL A 7 -5.19 8.40 -5.81
C VAL A 7 -4.41 7.14 -5.47
N ILE A 8 -3.07 7.22 -5.42
CA ILE A 8 -2.19 6.10 -5.06
C ILE A 8 -2.56 5.52 -3.69
N ASP A 9 -2.82 6.36 -2.69
CA ASP A 9 -3.20 5.93 -1.34
C ASP A 9 -4.51 5.14 -1.31
N VAL A 10 -5.51 5.56 -2.10
CA VAL A 10 -6.79 4.85 -2.24
C VAL A 10 -6.56 3.49 -2.89
N TYR A 11 -5.79 3.42 -3.97
CA TYR A 11 -5.48 2.15 -4.63
C TYR A 11 -4.69 1.21 -3.73
N VAL A 12 -3.69 1.71 -3.00
CA VAL A 12 -2.93 0.93 -2.01
C VAL A 12 -3.84 0.39 -0.91
N ASN A 13 -4.79 1.19 -0.41
CA ASN A 13 -5.75 0.75 0.61
C ASN A 13 -6.70 -0.34 0.07
N LEU A 14 -7.19 -0.17 -1.17
CA LEU A 14 -8.01 -1.19 -1.84
C LEU A 14 -7.23 -2.49 -2.07
N LEU A 15 -5.96 -2.39 -2.47
CA LEU A 15 -5.05 -3.53 -2.60
C LEU A 15 -4.87 -4.25 -1.27
N ARG A 16 -4.52 -3.54 -0.19
CA ARG A 16 -4.37 -4.13 1.15
C ARG A 16 -5.63 -4.88 1.59
N LYS A 17 -6.82 -4.37 1.32
CA LYS A 17 -8.08 -5.10 1.62
C LYS A 17 -8.24 -6.39 0.82
N LYS A 18 -7.67 -6.47 -0.39
CA LYS A 18 -7.72 -7.67 -1.24
C LYS A 18 -6.59 -8.66 -0.98
N VAL A 19 -5.40 -8.18 -0.62
CA VAL A 19 -4.19 -9.03 -0.49
C VAL A 19 -3.69 -9.20 0.94
N ASP A 20 -3.92 -8.25 1.86
CA ASP A 20 -3.50 -8.40 3.25
C ASP A 20 -4.61 -9.06 4.10
N ALA A 21 -5.87 -8.67 3.88
CA ALA A 21 -6.99 -9.17 4.71
C ALA A 21 -7.23 -10.70 4.62
N PRO A 22 -7.17 -11.35 3.45
CA PRO A 22 -7.37 -12.80 3.37
C PRO A 22 -6.13 -13.61 3.77
N PHE A 23 -4.93 -13.03 3.70
CA PHE A 23 -3.68 -13.75 3.95
C PHE A 23 -3.05 -13.43 5.32
N GLY A 24 -3.58 -12.45 6.05
CA GLY A 24 -3.08 -12.03 7.37
C GLY A 24 -1.67 -11.43 7.37
N LYS A 25 -1.02 -11.37 6.20
CA LYS A 25 0.33 -10.85 6.00
C LYS A 25 0.24 -9.46 5.36
N LYS A 26 0.85 -8.46 6.00
CA LYS A 26 1.00 -7.13 5.41
C LYS A 26 2.12 -7.14 4.37
N LEU A 27 1.75 -7.22 3.10
CA LEU A 27 2.73 -7.23 2.00
C LEU A 27 3.16 -5.81 1.59
N ILE A 28 2.29 -4.81 1.77
CA ILE A 28 2.57 -3.44 1.35
C ILE A 28 3.05 -2.59 2.53
N GLN A 29 4.32 -2.19 2.52
CA GLN A 29 4.91 -1.29 3.51
C GLN A 29 5.09 0.13 2.97
N THR A 30 4.80 1.12 3.81
CA THR A 30 4.97 2.53 3.48
C THR A 30 6.35 3.00 3.93
N VAL A 31 7.14 3.57 3.02
CA VAL A 31 8.45 4.19 3.30
C VAL A 31 8.35 5.68 3.06
N VAL A 32 8.43 6.46 4.14
CA VAL A 32 8.32 7.92 4.10
C VAL A 32 9.44 8.50 3.24
N GLY A 33 9.08 9.40 2.33
CA GLY A 33 10.03 10.06 1.41
C GLY A 33 10.44 9.23 0.20
N VAL A 34 9.98 7.98 0.07
CA VAL A 34 10.31 7.08 -1.06
C VAL A 34 9.06 6.51 -1.73
N GLY A 35 8.04 6.14 -0.96
CA GLY A 35 6.77 5.60 -1.49
C GLY A 35 6.38 4.27 -0.84
N TYR A 36 5.99 3.30 -1.65
CA TYR A 36 5.48 2.00 -1.20
C TYR A 36 6.36 0.87 -1.70
N VAL A 37 6.57 -0.14 -0.85
CA VAL A 37 7.38 -1.32 -1.16
C VAL A 37 6.61 -2.58 -0.81
N LEU A 38 6.73 -3.58 -1.68
CA LEU A 38 6.27 -4.94 -1.41
C LEU A 38 7.36 -5.68 -0.64
N LYS A 39 7.06 -6.06 0.60
CA LYS A 39 7.97 -6.84 1.45
C LYS A 39 7.17 -7.91 2.17
N GLU A 40 7.59 -9.16 2.00
CA GLU A 40 7.12 -10.25 2.83
C GLU A 40 7.90 -10.19 4.16
N THR A 41 7.19 -10.13 5.29
CA THR A 41 7.80 -10.20 6.63
C THR A 41 7.90 -11.64 7.07
#